data_AF-X1QSX5-F1
#
_entry.id   AF-X1QSX5-F1
#
_cell.length_a   1.000
_cell.length_b   1.000
_cell.length_c   1.000
_cell.angle_alpha   90.00
_cell.angle_beta   90.00
_cell.angle_gamma   90.00
#
_symmetry.space_group_name_H-M   'P 1'
#
loop_
_entity.id
_entity.type
_entity.pdbx_description
1 polymer ?
#
loop_
_entity_poly.entity_id
_entity_poly.type
_entity_poly.pdbx_seq_one_letter_code
_entity_poly.pdbx_strand_id
1 'polypeptide(L)' 'YKQLREGNFTIRGKDVPVSPLSSYAKAREIAQKLKEEILRGKFLLQEPIQKFPQGSKFKPLLEIH' A
#
# COMPACT_ATOMS: atom_id res chain seq x y z
N TYR A 1 -1.58 6.37 3.21
CA TYR A 1 -1.09 7.20 2.08
C TYR A 1 -1.65 8.62 2.08
N LYS A 2 -2.92 8.85 2.47
CA LYS A 2 -3.52 10.20 2.54
C LYS A 2 -2.66 11.20 3.33
N GLN A 3 -2.24 10.84 4.54
CA GLN A 3 -1.40 11.71 5.39
C GLN A 3 0.01 11.97 4.82
N LEU A 4 0.62 10.98 4.15
CA LEU A 4 1.88 11.19 3.44
C LEU A 4 1.73 12.17 2.27
N ARG A 5 0.54 12.25 1.67
CA ARG A 5 0.21 13.19 0.59
C ARG A 5 -0.08 14.59 1.11
N GLU A 6 -0.64 14.71 2.30
CA GLU A 6 -0.95 15.98 2.97
C GLU A 6 0.31 16.74 3.44
N GLY A 7 1.47 16.07 3.41
CA GLY A 7 2.75 16.73 3.65
C GLY A 7 3.10 16.85 5.13
N ASN A 8 2.17 16.59 6.04
CA ASN A 8 2.35 16.72 7.49
C ASN A 8 1.72 15.54 8.22
N PHE A 9 2.43 14.98 9.21
CA PHE A 9 1.97 13.87 10.04
C PHE A 9 2.30 14.15 11.51
N THR A 10 1.29 14.07 12.37
CA THR A 10 1.49 14.23 13.82
C THR A 10 1.96 12.93 14.43
N ILE A 11 3.20 12.89 14.93
CA ILE A 11 3.73 11.75 15.70
C ILE A 11 4.06 12.21 17.12
N ARG A 12 3.46 11.56 18.12
CA ARG A 12 3.65 11.87 19.56
C ARG A 12 3.42 13.35 19.91
N GLY A 13 2.40 13.97 19.30
CA GLY A 13 2.04 15.37 19.55
C GLY A 13 2.93 16.42 18.86
N LYS A 14 3.81 16.00 17.93
CA LYS A 14 4.61 16.91 17.09
C LYS A 14 4.26 16.70 15.62
N ASP A 15 4.03 17.80 14.92
CA ASP A 15 3.84 17.78 13.48
C ASP A 15 5.18 17.62 12.77
N VAL A 16 5.28 16.60 11.92
CA VAL A 16 6.48 16.27 11.16
C VAL A 16 6.16 16.35 9.67
N PRO A 17 6.96 17.07 8.86
CA PRO A 17 6.77 17.08 7.41
C PRO A 17 7.10 15.71 6.84
N VAL A 18 6.21 15.17 6.01
CA VAL A 18 6.34 13.86 5.39
C VAL A 18 6.11 13.97 3.88
N SER A 19 6.82 13.15 3.11
CA SER A 19 6.61 13.05 1.68
C SER A 19 6.38 11.59 1.29
N PRO A 20 5.59 11.31 0.25
CA PRO A 20 5.43 9.96 -0.25
C PRO A 20 6.75 9.50 -0.89
N LEU A 21 7.29 8.38 -0.42
CA LEU A 21 8.55 7.81 -0.92
C LEU A 21 8.46 7.31 -2.37
N SER A 22 7.24 7.11 -2.89
CA SER A 22 6.98 6.55 -4.21
C SER A 22 6.04 7.41 -5.03
N SER A 23 6.25 7.48 -6.34
CA SER A 23 5.32 8.13 -7.28
C SER A 23 3.97 7.41 -7.31
N TYR A 24 2.92 8.11 -6.92
CA TYR A 24 1.56 7.57 -6.93
C TYR A 24 1.06 7.30 -8.35
N ALA A 25 1.41 8.16 -9.31
CA ALA A 25 1.07 7.96 -10.72
C ALA A 25 1.71 6.67 -11.24
N LYS A 26 2.99 6.43 -10.91
CA LYS A 26 3.68 5.21 -11.28
C LYS A 26 3.09 3.97 -10.62
N ALA A 27 2.73 4.06 -9.34
CA ALA A 27 2.08 2.98 -8.62
C ALA A 27 0.74 2.59 -9.27
N ARG A 28 -0.07 3.58 -9.69
CA ARG A 28 -1.33 3.31 -10.41
C ARG A 28 -1.11 2.69 -11.79
N GLU A 29 -0.12 3.16 -12.54
CA GLU A 29 0.25 2.57 -13.85
C GLU A 29 0.59 1.09 -13.70
N ILE A 30 1.43 0.74 -12.71
CA ILE A 30 1.83 -0.65 -12.43
C ILE A 30 0.61 -1.47 -12.01
N ALA A 31 -0.23 -0.95 -11.12
CA ALA A 31 -1.43 -1.65 -10.65
C ALA A 31 -2.40 -1.97 -11.80
N GLN A 32 -2.57 -1.06 -12.76
CA GLN A 32 -3.41 -1.32 -13.94
C GLN A 32 -2.81 -2.38 -14.85
N LYS A 33 -1.49 -2.34 -15.12
CA LYS A 33 -0.82 -3.37 -15.92
C LYS A 33 -0.99 -4.77 -15.31
N LEU A 34 -0.72 -4.90 -14.01
CA LEU A 34 -0.90 -6.17 -13.29
C LEU A 34 -2.36 -6.64 -13.34
N LYS A 35 -3.32 -5.74 -13.17
CA LYS A 35 -4.76 -6.06 -13.31
C LYS A 35 -5.08 -6.61 -14.70
N GLU A 36 -4.56 -5.99 -15.77
CA GLU A 36 -4.76 -6.48 -17.13
C GLU A 36 -4.15 -7.86 -17.35
N GLU A 37 -2.95 -8.12 -16.83
CA GLU A 37 -2.30 -9.43 -16.95
C GLU A 37 -3.06 -10.53 -16.20
N ILE A 38 -3.61 -10.22 -15.03
CA ILE A 38 -4.52 -11.11 -14.28
C ILE A 38 -5.77 -11.42 -15.11
N LEU A 39 -6.43 -10.39 -15.65
CA LEU A 39 -7.66 -10.57 -16.45
C LEU A 39 -7.41 -11.36 -17.74
N ARG A 40 -6.22 -11.22 -18.34
CA ARG A 40 -5.81 -11.98 -19.54
C ARG A 40 -5.33 -13.40 -19.22
N GLY A 41 -5.31 -13.82 -17.96
CA GLY A 41 -4.80 -15.13 -17.54
C GLY A 41 -3.30 -15.32 -17.75
N LYS A 42 -2.55 -14.22 -17.96
CA LYS A 42 -1.10 -14.24 -18.15
C LYS A 42 -0.34 -14.09 -16.83
N PHE A 43 -1.02 -13.61 -15.79
CA PHE A 43 -0.50 -13.56 -14.43
C PHE A 43 -1.01 -14.78 -13.66
N LEU A 44 -0.18 -15.81 -13.57
CA LEU A 44 -0.53 -17.06 -12.88
C LEU A 44 -0.22 -16.93 -11.39
N LEU A 45 -1.23 -17.15 -10.56
CA LEU A 45 -1.05 -17.23 -9.11
C LEU A 45 -0.46 -18.60 -8.78
N GLN A 46 0.74 -18.61 -8.20
CA GLN A 46 1.27 -19.81 -7.57
C GLN A 46 0.57 -20.07 -6.24
N GLU A 47 0.59 -21.33 -5.79
CA GLU A 47 0.18 -21.63 -4.43
C GLU A 47 1.06 -20.86 -3.42
N PRO A 48 0.49 -20.40 -2.30
CA PRO A 48 1.26 -19.70 -1.28
C PRO A 48 2.43 -20.55 -0.79
N ILE A 49 3.67 -20.06 -0.93
CA ILE A 49 4.88 -20.73 -0.41
C ILE A 49 4.76 -20.94 1.10
N GLN A 50 4.16 -19.98 1.79
CA GLN A 50 3.89 -20.04 3.22
C GLN A 50 2.61 -19.27 3.53
N LYS A 51 1.76 -19.83 4.40
CA LYS A 51 0.60 -19.13 4.94
C LYS A 51 1.09 -18.05 5.93
N PHE A 52 0.44 -16.90 5.94
CA PHE A 52 0.69 -15.90 6.98
C PHE A 52 0.46 -16.49 8.38
N PRO A 53 1.24 -16.10 9.39
CA PRO A 53 1.04 -16.55 10.76
C PRO A 53 -0.36 -16.16 11.24
N GLN A 54 -1.13 -17.14 11.73
CA GLN A 54 -2.54 -17.01 12.13
C GLN A 54 -2.77 -16.15 13.39
N GLY A 55 -1.75 -15.46 13.91
CA GLY A 55 -1.81 -14.61 15.12
C GLY A 55 -1.39 -13.16 14.89
N SER A 56 -1.00 -12.77 13.67
CA SER A 56 -0.62 -11.39 13.40
C SER A 56 -1.86 -10.51 13.33
N LYS A 57 -2.03 -9.63 14.32
CA LYS A 57 -3.02 -8.54 14.23
C LYS A 57 -2.62 -7.64 13.08
N PHE A 58 -3.42 -7.61 12.01
CA PHE A 58 -3.30 -6.59 10.97
C PHE A 58 -3.42 -5.23 11.65
N LYS A 59 -2.35 -4.43 11.61
CA LYS A 59 -2.38 -3.02 12.03
C LYS A 59 -2.69 -2.21 10.78
N PRO A 60 -3.97 -1.92 10.48
CA PRO A 60 -4.28 -1.01 9.40
C PRO A 60 -3.63 0.34 9.71
N LEU A 61 -3.15 1.01 8.68
CA LEU A 61 -2.86 2.42 8.79
C LEU A 61 -4.22 3.11 8.99
N LEU A 62 -4.55 3.49 10.23
CA LEU A 62 -5.81 4.13 10.56
C LEU A 62 -5.90 5.46 9.78
N GLU A 63 -6.91 5.56 8.91
CA GLU A 63 -7.25 6.80 8.24
C GLU A 63 -8.00 7.66 9.27
N ILE A 64 -7.31 8.63 9.85
CA ILE A 64 -7.90 9.59 10.78
C ILE A 64 -8.70 10.61 9.93
N HIS A 65 -10.01 10.72 10.19
CA HIS A 65 -10.92 11.69 9.56
C HIS A 65 -10.75 13.07 10.19
#